data_AF-A0A0S1B4S8-F1
#
_entry.id   AF-A0A0S1B4S8-F1
#
_cell.length_a   1.000
_cell.length_b   1.000
_cell.length_c   1.000
_cell.angle_alpha   90.00
_cell.angle_beta   90.00
_cell.angle_gamma   90.00
#
_symmetry.space_group_name_H-M   'P 1'
#
loop_
_entity.id
_entity.type
_entity.pdbx_description
1 polymer ?
#
loop_
_entity_poly.entity_id
_entity_poly.type
_entity_poly.pdbx_seq_one_letter_code
_entity_poly.pdbx_strand_id
1 'polypeptide(L)' 'MSELPPFAEISQRIAELRAEHRSLDERIGRLAANPDDELDAKRLKKRKLQLRDCITRLESMLIPDEPA' A
#
# COMPACT_ATOMS: atom_id res chain seq x y z
N MET A 1 17.23 22.80 -1.59
CA MET A 1 16.85 22.18 -2.87
C MET A 1 16.25 20.82 -2.53
N SER A 2 14.95 20.64 -2.74
CA SER A 2 14.34 19.31 -2.59
C SER A 2 14.73 18.52 -3.82
N GLU A 3 15.79 17.72 -3.73
CA GLU A 3 16.05 16.69 -4.72
C GLU A 3 14.83 15.77 -4.70
N LEU A 4 14.04 15.78 -5.77
CA LEU A 4 13.03 14.77 -5.97
C LEU A 4 13.74 13.43 -6.04
N PRO A 5 13.28 12.41 -5.29
CA PRO A 5 13.92 11.10 -5.32
C PRO A 5 13.93 10.59 -6.77
N PRO A 6 15.04 10.00 -7.25
CA PRO A 6 15.12 9.38 -8.57
C PRO A 6 13.93 8.44 -8.80
N PHE A 7 13.41 8.39 -10.03
CA PHE A 7 12.29 7.50 -10.39
C PHE A 7 12.54 6.02 -10.01
N ALA A 8 13.81 5.58 -9.98
CA ALA A 8 14.22 4.26 -9.52
C ALA A 8 13.90 4.02 -8.04
N GLU A 9 14.12 5.02 -7.17
CA GLU A 9 13.81 4.92 -5.73
C GLU A 9 12.30 4.86 -5.50
N ILE A 10 11.53 5.66 -6.24
CA ILE A 10 10.05 5.63 -6.18
C ILE A 10 9.53 4.26 -6.62
N SER A 11 10.09 3.70 -7.71
CA SER A 11 9.72 2.37 -8.22
C SER A 11 10.06 1.26 -7.22
N GLN A 12 11.23 1.32 -6.59
CA GLN A 12 11.62 0.40 -5.52
C GLN A 12 10.66 0.51 -4.33
N ARG A 13 10.31 1.75 -3.93
CA ARG A 13 9.39 1.98 -2.83
C ARG A 13 8.00 1.43 -3.12
N ILE A 14 7.50 1.58 -4.35
CA ILE A 14 6.23 0.96 -4.78
C ILE A 14 6.31 -0.56 -4.67
N ALA A 15 7.42 -1.18 -5.09
CA ALA A 15 7.59 -2.63 -5.00
C ALA A 15 7.55 -3.13 -3.54
N GLU A 16 8.22 -2.43 -2.63
CA GLU A 16 8.19 -2.70 -1.19
C GLU A 16 6.76 -2.59 -0.62
N LEU A 17 6.06 -1.49 -0.92
CA LEU A 17 4.70 -1.26 -0.44
C LEU A 17 3.72 -2.31 -0.99
N ARG A 18 3.89 -2.73 -2.25
CA ARG A 18 3.09 -3.82 -2.86
C ARG A 18 3.36 -5.16 -2.17
N ALA A 19 4.60 -5.44 -1.78
CA ALA A 19 4.93 -6.64 -1.02
C ALA A 19 4.29 -6.61 0.39
N GLU A 20 4.38 -5.50 1.12
CA GLU A 20 3.72 -5.33 2.41
C GLU A 20 2.20 -5.46 2.28
N HIS A 21 1.60 -4.86 1.26
CA HIS A 21 0.18 -4.95 0.96
C HIS A 21 -0.28 -6.40 0.74
N ARG A 22 0.46 -7.21 -0.02
CA ARG A 22 0.17 -8.65 -0.21
C ARG A 22 0.25 -9.41 1.11
N SER A 23 1.28 -9.16 1.92
CA SER A 23 1.44 -9.80 3.24
C SER A 23 0.27 -9.46 4.19
N LEU A 24 -0.18 -8.20 4.18
CA LEU A 24 -1.36 -7.79 4.95
C LEU A 24 -2.62 -8.51 4.47
N ASP A 25 -2.77 -8.72 3.17
CA ASP A 25 -3.93 -9.41 2.61
C ASP A 25 -4.01 -10.87 3.07
N GLU A 26 -2.89 -11.58 3.04
CA GLU A 26 -2.80 -12.94 3.57
C GLU A 26 -3.12 -13.00 5.07
N ARG A 27 -2.65 -12.03 5.85
CA ARG A 27 -2.97 -11.95 7.29
C ARG A 27 -4.46 -11.69 7.52
N ILE A 28 -5.07 -10.78 6.76
CA ILE A 28 -6.51 -10.52 6.82
C ILE A 28 -7.31 -11.77 6.47
N GLY A 29 -6.90 -12.52 5.44
CA GLY A 29 -7.54 -13.78 5.04
C GLY A 29 -7.52 -14.82 6.16
N ARG A 30 -6.44 -14.90 6.94
CA ARG A 30 -6.34 -15.80 8.11
C ARG A 30 -7.20 -15.33 9.29
N LEU A 31 -7.25 -14.03 9.56
CA LEU A 31 -8.05 -13.44 10.66
C LEU A 31 -9.56 -13.50 10.38
N ALA A 32 -9.97 -13.49 9.11
CA ALA A 32 -11.39 -13.53 8.74
C ALA A 32 -12.12 -14.83 9.13
N ALA A 33 -11.39 -15.86 9.57
CA ALA A 33 -11.95 -17.12 10.04
C ALA A 33 -12.51 -17.06 11.47
N ASN A 34 -12.14 -16.04 12.28
CA ASN A 34 -12.57 -15.92 13.67
C ASN A 34 -13.35 -14.62 13.92
N PRO A 35 -14.51 -14.68 14.60
CA PRO A 35 -15.29 -13.48 14.96
C PRO A 35 -14.58 -12.53 15.92
N ASP A 36 -13.77 -13.06 16.84
CA ASP A 36 -13.07 -12.25 17.86
C ASP A 36 -12.00 -11.34 17.26
N ASP A 37 -11.54 -11.68 16.05
CA ASP A 37 -10.50 -10.97 15.31
C ASP A 37 -11.05 -9.77 14.50
N GLU A 38 -12.35 -9.44 14.62
CA GLU A 38 -13.01 -8.43 13.78
C GLU A 38 -12.36 -7.03 13.91
N LEU A 39 -11.95 -6.63 15.12
CA LEU A 39 -11.28 -5.35 15.37
C LEU A 39 -9.89 -5.31 14.72
N ASP A 40 -9.13 -6.39 14.82
CA ASP A 40 -7.80 -6.47 14.22
C ASP A 40 -7.88 -6.59 12.69
N ALA A 41 -8.85 -7.33 12.17
CA ALA A 41 -9.16 -7.35 10.75
C ALA A 41 -9.53 -5.96 10.22
N LYS A 42 -10.33 -5.17 10.97
CA LYS A 42 -10.65 -3.77 10.62
C LYS A 42 -9.39 -2.90 10.59
N ARG A 43 -8.49 -3.02 11.57
CA ARG A 43 -7.22 -2.27 11.61
C ARG A 43 -6.32 -2.62 10.44
N LEU A 44 -6.17 -3.90 10.12
CA LEU A 44 -5.34 -4.35 9.00
C LEU A 44 -5.92 -3.91 7.66
N LYS A 45 -7.24 -3.96 7.48
CA LYS A 45 -7.92 -3.44 6.27
C LYS A 45 -7.67 -1.94 6.09
N LYS A 46 -7.72 -1.15 7.18
CA LYS A 46 -7.38 0.28 7.15
C LYS A 46 -5.93 0.50 6.73
N ARG A 47 -5.00 -0.26 7.28
CA ARG A 47 -3.58 -0.17 6.91
C ARG A 47 -3.35 -0.57 5.44
N LYS A 48 -4.04 -1.62 4.97
CA LYS A 48 -4.03 -2.05 3.56
C LYS A 48 -4.49 -0.92 2.63
N LEU A 49 -5.58 -0.22 2.99
CA LEU A 49 -6.06 0.95 2.24
C LEU A 49 -5.02 2.07 2.18
N GLN A 50 -4.41 2.40 3.32
CA GLN A 50 -3.34 3.42 3.37
C GLN A 50 -2.14 3.08 2.49
N LEU A 51 -1.71 1.81 2.46
CA LEU A 51 -0.64 1.37 1.58
C LEU A 51 -1.03 1.51 0.11
N ARG A 52 -2.27 1.15 -0.24
CA ARG A 52 -2.79 1.31 -1.61
C ARG A 52 -2.77 2.78 -2.02
N ASP A 53 -3.25 3.68 -1.16
CA ASP A 53 -3.27 5.12 -1.44
C ASP A 53 -1.85 5.69 -1.57
N CYS A 54 -0.90 5.21 -0.75
CA CYS A 54 0.51 5.57 -0.89
C CYS A 54 1.11 5.08 -2.20
N ILE A 55 0.82 3.84 -2.61
CA ILE A 55 1.25 3.28 -3.90
C ILE A 55 0.71 4.14 -5.03
N THR A 56 -0.60 4.43 -5.05
CA THR A 56 -1.21 5.26 -6.08
C THR A 56 -0.59 6.64 -6.14
N ARG A 57 -0.31 7.28 -4.99
CA ARG A 57 0.36 8.58 -4.95
C ARG A 57 1.77 8.52 -5.54
N LEU A 58 2.54 7.48 -5.24
CA LEU A 58 3.89 7.30 -5.78
C LEU A 58 3.85 6.97 -7.28
N GLU A 59 2.88 6.18 -7.73
CA GLU A 59 2.64 5.88 -9.15
C GLU A 59 2.28 7.15 -9.93
N SER A 60 1.44 8.03 -9.36
CA SER A 60 1.15 9.35 -9.94
C SER A 60 2.38 10.27 -10.00
N MET A 61 3.42 10.03 -9.20
CA MET A 61 4.70 10.75 -9.31
C MET A 61 5.60 10.17 -10.41
N LEU A 62 5.40 8.90 -10.80
CA LEU A 62 6.11 8.25 -11.90
C LEU A 62 5.46 8.50 -13.27
N ILE A 63 4.14 8.69 -13.31
CA ILE A 63 3.39 8.97 -14.53
C ILE A 63 3.02 10.46 -14.52
N PRO A 64 3.73 11.32 -15.28
CA PRO A 64 3.32 12.71 -15.42
C PRO A 64 2.03 12.75 -16.23
N ASP A 65 0.92 12.99 -15.54
CA ASP A 65 -0.44 13.25 -16.01
C ASP A 65 -1.07 12.22 -16.97
N GLU A 66 -2.03 11.46 -16.44
CA GLU A 66 -3.26 11.18 -17.20
C GLU A 66 -4.44 11.64 -16.32
N PRO A 67 -5.12 12.75 -16.68
CA PRO A 67 -6.26 13.23 -15.90
C PRO A 67 -7.39 12.20 -16.01
N ALA A 68 -7.84 11.70 -14.86
CA ALA A 68 -9.05 10.89 -14.74
C ALA A 68 -10.32 11.75 -14.91
#